data_AF-H6RL42-F1
#
_entry.id   AF-H6RL42-F1
#
_cell.length_a   1.000
_cell.length_b   1.000
_cell.length_c   1.000
_cell.angle_alpha   90.00
_cell.angle_beta   90.00
_cell.angle_gamma   90.00
#
_symmetry.space_group_name_H-M   'P 1'
#
loop_
_entity.id
_entity.type
_entity.pdbx_description
1 polymer ?
#
loop_
_entity_poly.entity_id
_entity_poly.type
_entity_poly.pdbx_seq_one_letter_code
_entity_poly.pdbx_strand_id
1 'polypeptide(L)'
;MAMSAQESGRRGRRRSPGSRRLLGAALLVLLGAFLPWVATAAGNVAGVQGAGLWTMYAALLGIAGAIIRSHTLAAVHAAVLAVVAIALPLWQVLHLADLVGFTGWAPGPGLVLTIGGGVLAGSAAVSLLRAARAALPTN
;
A
#
# COMPACT_ATOMS: atom_id res chain seq x y z
N MET A 1 9.48 -41.35 32.74
CA MET A 1 10.39 -40.27 32.31
C MET A 1 10.14 -39.96 30.83
N ALA A 2 9.01 -39.32 30.52
CA ALA A 2 8.59 -39.01 29.16
C ALA A 2 7.71 -37.74 29.20
N MET A 3 8.33 -36.58 29.46
CA MET A 3 7.62 -35.30 29.53
C MET A 3 8.58 -34.12 29.26
N SER A 4 9.28 -34.14 28.11
CA SER A 4 10.18 -33.03 27.74
C SER A 4 10.29 -32.74 26.24
N ALA A 5 9.46 -33.35 25.39
CA ALA A 5 9.57 -33.20 23.92
C ALA A 5 8.45 -32.39 23.25
N GLN A 6 7.47 -31.86 23.98
CA GLN A 6 6.29 -31.19 23.39
C GLN A 6 6.20 -29.66 23.57
N GLU A 7 7.17 -29.00 24.21
CA GLU A 7 7.12 -27.54 24.42
C GLU A 7 7.74 -26.68 23.30
N SER A 8 8.24 -27.27 22.21
CA SER A 8 8.86 -26.48 21.12
C SER A 8 7.89 -26.04 20.00
N GLY A 9 6.61 -26.44 20.06
CA GLY A 9 5.70 -26.38 18.91
C GLY A 9 4.88 -25.09 18.70
N ARG A 10 4.99 -24.07 19.57
CA ARG A 10 4.13 -22.87 19.52
C ARG A 10 4.89 -21.56 19.73
N ARG A 11 5.99 -21.34 19.00
CA ARG A 11 6.49 -19.97 18.81
C ARG A 11 5.42 -19.14 18.09
N GLY A 12 4.73 -18.31 18.86
CA GLY A 12 3.68 -17.41 18.40
C GLY A 12 4.08 -16.66 17.12
N ARG A 13 3.22 -16.78 16.11
CA ARG A 13 3.35 -16.28 14.74
C ARG A 13 3.49 -14.76 14.71
N ARG A 14 4.71 -14.23 14.87
CA ARG A 14 4.95 -12.80 14.60
C ARG A 14 5.03 -12.57 13.10
N ARG A 15 4.14 -11.72 12.56
CA ARG A 15 4.24 -11.21 11.17
C ARG A 15 5.62 -10.60 10.95
N SER A 16 6.20 -10.82 9.77
CA SER A 16 7.47 -10.19 9.41
C SER A 16 7.33 -8.65 9.44
N PRO A 17 8.39 -7.90 9.78
CA PRO A 17 8.35 -6.43 9.78
C PRO A 17 7.88 -5.85 8.44
N GLY A 18 8.27 -6.48 7.32
CA GLY A 18 7.81 -6.10 5.98
C GLY A 18 6.30 -6.26 5.79
N SER A 19 5.72 -7.38 6.26
CA SER A 19 4.26 -7.59 6.21
C SER A 19 3.48 -6.55 7.00
N ARG A 20 4.01 -6.11 8.15
CA ARG A 20 3.36 -5.06 8.96
C ARG A 20 3.41 -3.70 8.27
N ARG A 21 4.53 -3.38 7.64
CA ARG A 21 4.66 -2.16 6.82
C ARG A 21 3.72 -2.18 5.62
N LEU A 22 3.61 -3.31 4.92
CA LEU A 22 2.67 -3.47 3.82
C LEU A 22 1.22 -3.29 4.28
N LEU A 23 0.84 -3.87 5.43
CA LEU A 23 -0.50 -3.67 5.98
C LEU A 23 -0.76 -2.20 6.31
N GLY A 24 0.17 -1.53 6.99
CA GLY A 24 0.05 -0.11 7.30
C GLY A 24 -0.07 0.75 6.03
N ALA A 25 0.75 0.47 5.03
CA ALA A 25 0.68 1.12 3.72
C ALA A 25 -0.68 0.93 3.04
N ALA A 26 -1.17 -0.31 3.00
CA ALA A 26 -2.45 -0.62 2.38
C ALA A 26 -3.62 0.05 3.11
N LEU A 27 -3.59 0.10 4.45
CA LEU A 27 -4.61 0.83 5.22
C LEU A 27 -4.56 2.34 4.99
N LEU A 28 -3.36 2.93 4.87
CA LEU A 28 -3.22 4.34 4.48
C LEU A 28 -3.81 4.57 3.09
N VAL A 29 -3.43 3.79 2.08
CA VAL A 29 -3.99 3.94 0.73
C VAL A 29 -5.51 3.76 0.73
N LEU A 30 -6.02 2.78 1.48
CA LEU A 30 -7.45 2.52 1.59
C LEU A 30 -8.19 3.74 2.15
N LEU A 31 -7.72 4.30 3.27
CA LEU A 31 -8.30 5.52 3.84
C LEU A 31 -8.19 6.70 2.86
N GLY A 32 -7.03 6.87 2.23
CA GLY A 32 -6.75 7.96 1.29
C GLY A 32 -7.69 7.95 0.09
N ALA A 33 -8.13 6.78 -0.35
CA ALA A 33 -9.12 6.64 -1.42
C ALA A 33 -10.49 7.23 -1.05
N PHE A 34 -10.91 7.17 0.21
CA PHE A 34 -12.20 7.72 0.67
C PHE A 34 -12.11 9.20 1.07
N LEU A 35 -10.91 9.73 1.29
CA LEU A 35 -10.71 11.15 1.58
C LEU A 35 -10.84 12.02 0.31
N PRO A 36 -11.05 13.34 0.47
CA PRO A 36 -11.00 14.29 -0.64
C PRO A 36 -9.68 14.20 -1.40
N TRP A 37 -9.77 13.92 -2.70
CA TRP A 37 -8.64 14.01 -3.63
C TRP A 37 -8.57 15.39 -4.27
N VAL A 38 -9.73 16.00 -4.54
CA VAL A 38 -9.82 17.33 -5.15
C VAL A 38 -10.73 18.18 -4.29
N ALA A 39 -10.21 19.31 -3.83
CA ALA A 39 -10.99 20.36 -3.18
C ALA A 39 -11.29 21.46 -4.19
N THR A 40 -12.54 21.90 -4.27
CA THR A 40 -12.99 23.00 -5.14
C THR A 40 -13.91 23.94 -4.34
N ALA A 41 -14.20 25.13 -4.87
CA ALA A 41 -15.16 26.05 -4.25
C ALA A 41 -16.59 25.47 -4.20
N ALA A 42 -16.93 24.55 -5.11
CA ALA A 42 -18.24 23.87 -5.14
C ALA A 42 -18.31 22.67 -4.18
N GLY A 43 -17.18 22.28 -3.57
CA GLY A 43 -17.10 21.16 -2.65
C GLY A 43 -15.92 20.23 -2.90
N ASN A 44 -15.89 19.13 -2.15
CA ASN A 44 -14.82 18.15 -2.17
C ASN A 44 -15.24 16.89 -2.93
N VAL A 45 -14.36 16.41 -3.81
CA VAL A 45 -14.53 15.15 -4.52
C VAL A 45 -13.64 14.09 -3.87
N ALA A 46 -14.26 13.03 -3.35
CA ALA A 46 -13.55 11.90 -2.78
C ALA A 46 -12.85 11.08 -3.88
N GLY A 47 -11.69 10.52 -3.58
CA GLY A 47 -10.91 9.74 -4.55
C GLY A 47 -11.68 8.57 -5.15
N VAL A 48 -12.47 7.87 -4.34
CA VAL A 48 -13.27 6.69 -4.73
C VAL A 48 -14.32 6.99 -5.81
N GLN A 49 -14.69 8.26 -5.99
CA GLN A 49 -15.59 8.69 -7.06
C GLN A 49 -14.88 8.80 -8.43
N GLY A 50 -13.56 8.62 -8.48
CA GLY A 50 -12.74 8.64 -9.69
C GLY A 50 -11.59 7.63 -9.64
N ALA A 51 -10.38 8.08 -9.98
CA ALA A 51 -9.19 7.21 -10.05
C ALA A 51 -8.83 6.55 -8.69
N GLY A 52 -9.28 7.11 -7.57
CA GLY A 52 -9.06 6.51 -6.24
C GLY A 52 -9.76 5.18 -6.03
N LEU A 53 -10.78 4.83 -6.83
CA LEU A 53 -11.40 3.50 -6.79
C LEU A 53 -10.39 2.38 -7.10
N TRP A 54 -9.51 2.61 -8.07
CA TRP A 54 -8.45 1.66 -8.40
C TRP A 54 -7.41 1.54 -7.29
N THR A 55 -7.11 2.64 -6.59
CA THR A 55 -6.22 2.60 -5.42
C THR A 55 -6.85 1.84 -4.25
N MET A 56 -8.17 1.90 -4.08
CA MET A 56 -8.91 1.09 -3.11
C MET A 56 -8.78 -0.41 -3.45
N TYR A 57 -9.00 -0.81 -4.71
CA TYR A 57 -8.80 -2.20 -5.12
C TYR A 57 -7.35 -2.67 -4.93
N ALA A 58 -6.38 -1.83 -5.27
CA ALA A 58 -4.97 -2.12 -5.03
C ALA A 58 -4.66 -2.24 -3.52
N ALA A 59 -5.30 -1.45 -2.67
CA ALA A 59 -5.16 -1.54 -1.22
C ALA A 59 -5.73 -2.86 -0.67
N LEU A 60 -6.89 -3.32 -1.16
CA LEU A 60 -7.43 -4.64 -0.82
C LEU A 60 -6.46 -5.76 -1.23
N LEU A 61 -5.85 -5.64 -2.41
CA LEU A 61 -4.78 -6.53 -2.85
C LEU A 61 -3.56 -6.46 -1.90
N GLY A 62 -3.13 -5.26 -1.51
CA GLY A 62 -2.05 -5.08 -0.54
C GLY A 62 -2.33 -5.72 0.83
N ILE A 63 -3.57 -5.62 1.32
CA ILE A 63 -4.02 -6.28 2.56
C ILE A 63 -3.92 -7.80 2.42
N ALA A 64 -4.38 -8.36 1.30
CA ALA A 64 -4.20 -9.78 1.01
C ALA A 64 -2.72 -10.17 0.99
N GLY A 65 -1.88 -9.38 0.33
CA GLY A 65 -0.43 -9.54 0.28
C GLY A 65 0.23 -9.55 1.67
N ALA A 66 -0.26 -8.75 2.61
CA ALA A 66 0.24 -8.68 3.97
C ALA A 66 -0.06 -9.94 4.82
N ILE A 67 -0.99 -10.80 4.37
CA ILE A 67 -1.35 -12.05 5.03
C ILE A 67 -0.52 -13.22 4.47
N ILE A 68 -0.06 -13.13 3.21
CA ILE A 68 0.71 -14.18 2.54
C ILE A 68 2.06 -14.40 3.23
N ARG A 69 2.43 -15.67 3.42
CA ARG A 69 3.70 -16.07 4.07
C ARG A 69 4.91 -16.01 3.14
N SER A 70 4.69 -16.16 1.82
CA SER A 70 5.75 -16.05 0.82
C SER A 70 6.19 -14.60 0.68
N HIS A 71 7.44 -14.31 1.04
CA HIS A 71 8.02 -12.97 0.93
C HIS A 71 8.04 -12.47 -0.53
N THR A 72 8.24 -13.36 -1.49
CA THR A 72 8.22 -13.01 -2.92
C THR A 72 6.83 -12.55 -3.35
N LEU A 73 5.78 -13.32 -3.03
CA LEU A 73 4.41 -12.95 -3.36
C LEU A 73 3.97 -11.67 -2.64
N ALA A 74 4.28 -11.56 -1.35
CA ALA A 74 3.98 -10.35 -0.58
C ALA A 74 4.68 -9.12 -1.18
N ALA A 75 5.91 -9.27 -1.69
CA ALA A 75 6.62 -8.19 -2.36
C ALA A 75 5.96 -7.77 -3.68
N VAL A 76 5.42 -8.71 -4.46
CA VAL A 76 4.67 -8.40 -5.69
C VAL A 76 3.42 -7.57 -5.35
N HIS A 77 2.65 -7.98 -4.34
CA HIS A 77 1.47 -7.22 -3.90
C HIS A 77 1.85 -5.81 -3.41
N ALA A 78 2.95 -5.69 -2.67
CA ALA A 78 3.49 -4.41 -2.23
C ALA A 78 3.93 -3.51 -3.40
N ALA A 79 4.58 -4.09 -4.42
CA ALA A 79 5.02 -3.36 -5.61
C ALA A 79 3.82 -2.87 -6.44
N VAL A 80 2.82 -3.73 -6.67
CA VAL A 80 1.59 -3.34 -7.37
C VAL A 80 0.88 -2.21 -6.62
N LEU A 81 0.71 -2.35 -5.31
CA LEU A 81 0.13 -1.29 -4.48
C LEU A 81 0.92 0.02 -4.61
N ALA A 82 2.25 -0.03 -4.53
CA ALA A 82 3.10 1.15 -4.61
C ALA A 82 2.96 1.87 -5.96
N VAL A 83 2.99 1.13 -7.07
CA VAL A 83 2.85 1.68 -8.41
C VAL A 83 1.49 2.36 -8.57
N VAL A 84 0.39 1.67 -8.23
CA VAL A 84 -0.97 2.20 -8.41
C VAL A 84 -1.20 3.42 -7.50
N ALA A 85 -0.75 3.36 -6.25
CA ALA A 85 -0.93 4.43 -5.27
C ALA A 85 -0.04 5.67 -5.53
N ILE A 86 0.94 5.60 -6.43
CA ILE A 86 1.75 6.76 -6.84
C ILE A 86 1.30 7.25 -8.22
N ALA A 87 1.18 6.35 -9.19
CA ALA A 87 0.90 6.71 -10.57
C ALA A 87 -0.49 7.36 -10.72
N LEU A 88 -1.53 6.82 -10.09
CA LEU A 88 -2.88 7.36 -10.24
C LEU A 88 -3.07 8.73 -9.59
N PRO A 89 -2.62 8.99 -8.34
CA PRO A 89 -2.64 10.34 -7.78
C PRO A 89 -1.85 11.35 -8.60
N LEU A 90 -0.65 10.99 -9.08
CA LEU A 90 0.15 11.90 -9.91
C LEU A 90 -0.53 12.18 -11.25
N TRP A 91 -1.05 11.14 -11.91
CA TRP A 91 -1.82 11.30 -13.14
C TRP A 91 -3.04 12.20 -12.93
N GLN A 92 -3.78 12.03 -11.84
CA GLN A 92 -4.95 12.87 -11.53
C GLN A 92 -4.57 14.35 -11.41
N VAL A 93 -3.49 14.66 -10.69
CA VAL A 93 -3.01 16.03 -10.51
C VAL A 93 -2.56 16.64 -11.84
N LEU A 94 -1.78 15.89 -12.63
CA LEU A 94 -1.30 16.34 -13.93
C LEU A 94 -2.44 16.54 -14.92
N HIS A 95 -3.42 15.63 -14.92
CA HIS A 95 -4.57 15.71 -15.79
C HIS A 95 -5.44 16.94 -15.47
N LEU A 96 -5.69 17.22 -14.19
CA LEU A 96 -6.41 18.44 -13.80
C LEU A 96 -5.63 19.70 -14.14
N ALA A 97 -4.32 19.69 -13.91
CA ALA A 97 -3.45 20.82 -14.28
C ALA A 97 -3.45 21.07 -15.79
N ASP A 98 -3.50 20.03 -16.61
CA ASP A 98 -3.60 20.12 -18.07
C ASP A 98 -4.97 20.65 -18.53
N LEU A 99 -6.05 20.24 -17.87
CA LEU A 99 -7.41 20.65 -18.22
C LEU A 99 -7.75 22.09 -17.83
N VAL A 100 -7.36 22.53 -16.63
CA VAL A 100 -7.83 23.80 -16.05
C VAL A 100 -6.73 24.60 -15.34
N GLY A 101 -5.46 24.23 -15.54
CA GLY A 101 -4.36 24.82 -14.77
C GLY A 101 -4.46 24.49 -13.28
N PHE A 102 -3.84 25.31 -12.43
CA PHE A 102 -3.93 25.19 -10.96
C PHE A 102 -4.97 26.16 -10.34
N THR A 103 -5.94 26.62 -11.14
CA THR A 103 -6.94 27.59 -10.70
C THR A 103 -8.24 26.91 -10.28
N GLY A 104 -8.81 27.30 -9.14
CA GLY A 104 -10.14 26.87 -8.70
C GLY A 104 -10.21 25.47 -8.06
N TRP A 105 -9.06 24.78 -7.94
CA TRP A 105 -8.97 23.51 -7.22
C TRP A 105 -7.64 23.38 -6.48
N ALA A 106 -7.61 22.49 -5.49
CA ALA A 106 -6.40 22.13 -4.76
C ALA A 106 -6.34 20.61 -4.51
N PRO A 107 -5.14 20.01 -4.48
CA PRO A 107 -4.98 18.62 -4.10
C PRO A 107 -5.40 18.43 -2.65
N GLY A 108 -6.27 17.45 -2.42
CA GLY A 108 -6.80 17.13 -1.10
C GLY A 108 -5.90 16.20 -0.28
N PRO A 109 -6.19 16.05 1.02
CA PRO A 109 -5.42 15.18 1.92
C PRO A 109 -5.43 13.71 1.49
N GLY A 110 -6.47 13.26 0.77
CA GLY A 110 -6.56 11.90 0.25
C GLY A 110 -5.42 11.57 -0.73
N LEU A 111 -5.06 12.50 -1.63
CA LEU A 111 -3.92 12.31 -2.54
C LEU A 111 -2.61 12.15 -1.78
N VAL A 112 -2.37 13.01 -0.78
CA VAL A 112 -1.15 12.98 0.05
C VAL A 112 -1.05 11.66 0.80
N LEU A 113 -2.16 11.23 1.42
CA LEU A 113 -2.21 9.99 2.19
C LEU A 113 -2.03 8.75 1.29
N THR A 114 -2.63 8.75 0.10
CA THR A 114 -2.47 7.69 -0.90
C THR A 114 -1.02 7.61 -1.41
N ILE A 115 -0.40 8.74 -1.78
CA ILE A 115 1.01 8.77 -2.21
C ILE A 115 1.94 8.31 -1.08
N GLY A 116 1.73 8.81 0.13
CA GLY A 116 2.50 8.41 1.31
C GLY A 116 2.38 6.90 1.60
N GLY A 117 1.16 6.36 1.48
CA GLY A 117 0.92 4.92 1.52
C GLY A 117 1.63 4.16 0.40
N GLY A 118 1.66 4.69 -0.82
CA GLY A 118 2.40 4.13 -1.94
C GLY A 118 3.91 4.07 -1.72
N VAL A 119 4.52 5.14 -1.19
CA VAL A 119 5.94 5.17 -0.82
C VAL A 119 6.23 4.14 0.27
N LEU A 120 5.37 4.05 1.29
CA LEU A 120 5.52 3.04 2.34
C LEU A 120 5.39 1.61 1.77
N ALA A 121 4.45 1.38 0.84
CA ALA A 121 4.32 0.10 0.14
C ALA A 121 5.56 -0.25 -0.67
N GLY A 122 6.16 0.72 -1.37
CA GLY A 122 7.42 0.55 -2.10
C GLY A 122 8.57 0.15 -1.17
N SER A 123 8.68 0.80 -0.01
CA SER A 123 9.66 0.42 1.02
C SER A 123 9.43 -1.00 1.56
N ALA A 124 8.16 -1.40 1.71
CA ALA A 124 7.79 -2.76 2.11
C ALA A 124 8.15 -3.80 1.03
N ALA A 125 7.92 -3.47 -0.25
CA ALA A 125 8.28 -4.32 -1.38
C ALA A 125 9.79 -4.60 -1.41
N VAL A 126 10.62 -3.55 -1.27
CA VAL A 126 12.08 -3.70 -1.20
C VAL A 126 12.50 -4.54 0.02
N SER A 127 11.91 -4.28 1.18
CA SER A 127 12.20 -5.04 2.40
C SER A 127 11.85 -6.53 2.26
N LEU A 128 10.72 -6.86 1.62
CA LEU A 128 10.26 -8.22 1.41
C LEU A 128 11.09 -8.95 0.35
N LEU A 129 11.48 -8.28 -0.74
CA LEU A 129 12.39 -8.81 -1.76
C LEU A 129 13.76 -9.19 -1.17
N ARG A 130 14.32 -8.31 -0.32
CA ARG A 130 15.60 -8.59 0.36
C ARG A 130 15.48 -9.82 1.27
N ALA A 131 14.38 -9.93 2.03
CA ALA A 131 14.12 -11.07 2.88
C ALA A 131 13.88 -12.38 2.10
N ALA A 132 13.30 -12.30 0.90
CA ALA A 132 13.13 -13.46 0.02
C ALA A 132 14.48 -13.96 -0.51
N ARG A 133 15.35 -13.04 -0.96
CA ARG A 133 16.68 -13.38 -1.48
C ARG A 133 17.60 -13.99 -0.43
N ALA A 134 17.55 -13.49 0.80
CA ALA A 134 18.34 -14.02 1.91
C ALA A 134 17.92 -15.44 2.35
N ALA A 135 16.72 -15.90 1.96
CA ALA A 135 16.22 -17.23 2.26
C ALA A 135 16.60 -18.29 1.21
N LEU A 136 17.26 -17.90 0.11
CA LEU A 136 17.76 -18.83 -0.90
C LEU A 136 19.05 -19.49 -0.39
N PRO A 137 19.16 -20.83 -0.46
CA PRO A 137 20.41 -21.52 -0.14
C PRO A 137 21.49 -21.11 -1.15
N THR A 138 22.62 -20.63 -0.66
CA THR A 138 23.83 -20.43 -1.45
C THR A 138 24.42 -21.81 -1.75
N ASN A 139 24.31 -22.26 -3.00
CA ASN A 139 25.11 -23.40 -3.50
C ASN A 139 26.59 -23.03 -3.58
#